data_AF-E6UHG3-F1
#
_entry.id   AF-E6UHG3-F1
#
_cell.length_a   1.000
_cell.length_b   1.000
_cell.length_c   1.000
_cell.angle_alpha   90.00
_cell.angle_beta   90.00
_cell.angle_gamma   90.00
#
_symmetry.space_group_name_H-M   'P 1'
#
loop_
_entity.id
_entity.type
_entity.pdbx_description
1 polymer ?
#
loop_
_entity_poly.entity_id
_entity_poly.type
_entity_poly.pdbx_seq_one_letter_code
_entity_poly.pdbx_strand_id
1 'polypeptide(L)' 'MVDMEKVKALTSILEERSGLDVREAVARSFFYLNSYELTTYRKEIDHLLETFGVEEEPTF' A
#
# COMPACT_ATOMS: atom_id res chain seq x y z
N MET A 1 10.11 -9.66 9.14
CA MET A 1 10.37 -8.30 9.63
C MET A 1 9.93 -7.36 8.54
N VAL A 2 9.06 -6.40 8.86
CA VAL A 2 8.66 -5.33 7.95
C VAL A 2 9.84 -4.37 7.82
N ASP A 3 10.15 -3.93 6.60
CA ASP A 3 11.20 -2.95 6.38
C ASP A 3 10.59 -1.54 6.44
N MET A 4 10.91 -0.80 7.51
CA MET A 4 10.33 0.54 7.73
C MET A 4 10.76 1.56 6.67
N GLU A 5 11.89 1.37 6.00
CA GLU A 5 12.29 2.25 4.88
C GLU A 5 11.43 1.96 3.65
N LYS A 6 11.08 0.69 3.41
CA LYS A 6 10.11 0.32 2.39
C LYS A 6 8.70 0.81 2.70
N VAL A 7 8.29 0.81 3.97
CA VAL A 7 6.99 1.37 4.37
C VAL A 7 6.92 2.85 3.98
N LYS A 8 7.94 3.65 4.30
CA LYS A 8 8.00 5.06 3.91
C LYS A 8 7.97 5.25 2.39
N ALA A 9 8.73 4.45 1.65
CA ALA A 9 8.75 4.51 0.20
C ALA A 9 7.37 4.16 -0.39
N LEU A 10 6.73 3.10 0.12
CA LEU A 10 5.39 2.69 -0.28
C LEU A 10 4.36 3.79 0.00
N THR A 11 4.35 4.39 1.20
CA THR A 11 3.40 5.45 1.54
C THR A 11 3.56 6.65 0.62
N SER A 12 4.79 7.08 0.32
CA SER A 12 5.02 8.19 -0.61
C SER A 12 4.59 7.85 -2.03
N ILE A 13 4.85 6.64 -2.52
CA ILE A 13 4.38 6.19 -3.84
C ILE A 13 2.86 6.21 -3.91
N LEU A 14 2.20 5.71 -2.87
CA LEU A 14 0.74 5.65 -2.80
C LEU A 14 0.13 7.05 -2.72
N GLU A 15 0.66 7.95 -1.91
CA GLU A 15 0.21 9.36 -1.85
C GLU A 15 0.37 10.06 -3.19
N GLU A 16 1.54 9.95 -3.82
CA GLU A 16 1.85 10.61 -5.10
C GLU A 16 0.95 10.13 -6.23
N ARG A 17 0.73 8.80 -6.34
CA ARG A 17 0.00 8.21 -7.45
C ARG A 17 -1.51 8.19 -7.27
N SER A 18 -1.99 8.06 -6.03
CA SER A 18 -3.42 8.02 -5.76
C SER A 18 -4.03 9.42 -5.62
N GLY A 19 -3.26 10.38 -5.08
CA GLY A 19 -3.80 11.66 -4.62
C GLY A 19 -4.77 11.52 -3.45
N LEU A 20 -4.80 10.37 -2.78
CA LEU A 20 -5.66 10.04 -1.64
C LEU A 20 -4.86 10.06 -0.33
N ASP A 21 -5.59 9.99 0.78
CA ASP A 21 -4.99 9.67 2.07
C ASP A 21 -4.36 8.27 2.03
N VAL A 22 -3.23 8.10 2.74
CA VAL A 22 -2.49 6.82 2.79
C VAL A 22 -3.41 5.65 3.14
N ARG A 23 -4.39 5.83 4.02
CA ARG A 23 -5.32 4.77 4.42
C ARG A 23 -6.14 4.26 3.24
N GLU A 24 -6.72 5.16 2.45
CA GLU A 24 -7.51 4.81 1.26
C GLU A 24 -6.60 4.28 0.15
N ALA A 25 -5.42 4.87 -0.02
CA ALA A 25 -4.47 4.48 -1.05
C ALA A 25 -3.93 3.05 -0.81
N VAL A 26 -3.68 2.65 0.44
CA VAL A 26 -3.23 1.30 0.81
C VAL A 26 -4.32 0.27 0.55
N ALA A 27 -5.58 0.57 0.93
CA ALA A 27 -6.72 -0.31 0.65
C ALA A 27 -6.88 -0.55 -0.86
N ARG A 28 -6.55 0.46 -1.68
CA ARG A 28 -6.62 0.43 -3.15
C ARG A 28 -5.26 0.24 -3.82
N SER A 29 -4.27 -0.32 -3.12
CA SER A 29 -2.88 -0.38 -3.60
C SER A 29 -2.73 -1.05 -4.97
N PHE A 30 -3.58 -2.02 -5.30
CA PHE A 30 -3.65 -2.67 -6.62
C PHE A 30 -3.89 -1.72 -7.80
N PHE A 31 -4.61 -0.61 -7.59
CA PHE A 31 -4.88 0.36 -8.66
C PHE A 31 -3.68 1.27 -8.96
N TYR A 32 -2.72 1.40 -8.03
CA TYR A 32 -1.62 2.37 -8.10
C TYR A 32 -0.25 1.72 -8.26
N LEU A 33 -0.15 0.44 -7.95
CA LEU A 33 1.07 -0.34 -8.00
C LEU A 33 1.00 -1.36 -9.13
N ASN A 34 2.11 -1.54 -9.83
CA ASN A 34 2.23 -2.62 -10.79
C ASN A 34 2.50 -3.97 -10.09
N SER A 35 2.44 -5.07 -10.84
CA SER A 35 2.63 -6.42 -10.30
C SER A 35 3.97 -6.64 -9.58
N TYR A 36 5.05 -6.02 -10.06
CA TYR A 36 6.36 -6.08 -9.42
C TYR A 36 6.37 -5.31 -8.09
N GLU A 37 5.79 -4.11 -8.06
CA GLU A 37 5.68 -3.29 -6.85
C GLU A 37 4.80 -3.97 -5.79
N LEU A 38 3.64 -4.52 -6.18
CA LEU A 38 2.76 -5.28 -5.30
C LEU A 38 3.49 -6.46 -4.65
N THR A 39 4.31 -7.18 -5.43
CA THR A 39 5.11 -8.29 -4.90
C THR A 39 6.23 -7.79 -3.99
N THR A 40 6.89 -6.70 -4.37
CA THR A 40 8.02 -6.11 -3.63
C THR A 40 7.63 -5.55 -2.26
N TYR A 41 6.41 -5.00 -2.19
CA TYR A 41 5.85 -4.33 -1.01
C TYR A 41 4.77 -5.14 -0.29
N ARG A 42 4.52 -6.40 -0.66
CA ARG A 42 3.37 -7.16 -0.12
C ARG A 42 3.32 -7.16 1.41
N LYS A 43 4.46 -7.37 2.07
CA LYS A 43 4.56 -7.39 3.53
C LYS A 43 4.27 -6.01 4.14
N GLU A 44 4.72 -4.96 3.49
CA GLU A 44 4.51 -3.58 3.90
C GLU A 44 3.04 -3.16 3.69
N ILE A 45 2.40 -3.60 2.60
CA ILE A 45 0.97 -3.41 2.35
C ILE A 45 0.16 -4.13 3.44
N ASP A 46 0.42 -5.42 3.67
CA ASP A 46 -0.28 -6.20 4.71
C ASP A 46 -0.10 -5.56 6.10
N HIS A 47 1.11 -5.07 6.42
CA HIS A 47 1.37 -4.34 7.67
C HIS A 47 0.59 -3.04 7.80
N LEU A 48 0.49 -2.25 6.73
CA LEU A 48 -0.27 -0.99 6.72
C LEU A 48 -1.78 -1.25 6.82
N LEU A 49 -2.30 -2.27 6.13
CA LEU A 49 -3.70 -2.71 6.24
C LEU A 49 -4.06 -3.05 7.69
N GLU A 50 -3.23 -3.87 8.35
CA GLU A 50 -3.41 -4.22 9.76
C GLU A 50 -3.31 -2.98 10.68
N THR A 51 -2.31 -2.13 10.46
CA THR A 51 -2.07 -0.93 11.26
C THR A 51 -3.23 0.06 11.17
N PHE A 52 -3.81 0.24 9.97
CA PHE A 52 -4.95 1.12 9.75
C PHE A 52 -6.32 0.47 10.03
N GLY A 53 -6.34 -0.84 10.29
CA GLY A 53 -7.56 -1.61 10.47
C GLY A 53 -8.48 -1.53 9.25
N VAL A 54 -7.92 -1.64 8.05
CA VAL A 54 -8.65 -1.64 6.78
C VAL A 54 -8.33 -2.89 5.98
N GLU A 55 -9.27 -3.34 5.16
CA GLU A 55 -9.09 -4.48 4.27
C GLU A 55 -8.72 -4.02 2.85
N GLU A 56 -8.03 -4.89 2.10
CA GLU A 56 -7.72 -4.67 0.69
C GLU A 56 -9.04 -4.62 -0.11
N GLU A 57 -9.26 -3.55 -0.87
CA GLU A 57 -10.46 -3.43 -1.71
C GLU A 57 -10.35 -4.39 -2.91
N PRO A 58 -11.38 -5.23 -3.16
CA PRO A 58 -11.41 -6.10 -4.32
C PRO A 58 -11.54 -5.30 -5.61
N THR A 59 -10.76 -5.68 -6.63
CA THR A 59 -10.93 -5.19 -8.00
C THR A 59 -12.15 -5.85 -8.64
N PHE A 60 -13.22 -5.08 -8.86
CA PHE A 60 -14.39 -5.49 -9.64
C PHE A 60 -14.31 -5.00 -11.09
#